data_AF-A0A963MSZ0-F1
#
_entry.id   AF-A0A963MSZ0-F1
#
_cell.length_a   1.000
_cell.length_b   1.000
_cell.length_c   1.000
_cell.angle_alpha   90.00
_cell.angle_beta   90.00
_cell.angle_gamma   90.00
#
_symmetry.space_group_name_H-M   'P 1'
#
loop_
_entity.id
_entity.type
_entity.pdbx_description
1 polymer ?
#
loop_
_entity_poly.entity_id
_entity_poly.type
_entity_poly.pdbx_seq_one_letter_code
_entity_poly.pdbx_strand_id
1 'polypeptide(L)'
;MDSIRRFLAHAVRLEAESARRFDELSDHLRSYGNDEVADVFAKFADFSRLHLKDAMARAGFRHITDLPADGYDWPDGESPEATAWWGVDGLMDTDAALDLALQSERQGLDYYRNVATASNDPRVVAMSTEFAEEEAEHVAQLEAMVGARRTI
;
A
#
# COMPACT_ATOMS: atom_id res chain seq x y z
N MET A 1 13.37 6.23 -20.50
CA MET A 1 12.18 5.50 -20.00
C MET A 1 11.13 6.55 -19.66
N ASP A 2 9.92 6.42 -20.19
CA ASP A 2 8.83 7.40 -20.01
C ASP A 2 8.49 7.57 -18.51
N SER A 3 8.27 8.81 -18.06
CA SER A 3 8.07 9.15 -16.63
C SER A 3 6.89 8.37 -16.04
N ILE A 4 5.80 8.27 -16.79
CA ILE A 4 4.61 7.50 -16.43
C ILE A 4 4.89 5.98 -16.35
N ARG A 5 5.74 5.43 -17.23
CA ARG A 5 6.11 4.00 -17.16
C ARG A 5 6.97 3.70 -15.94
N ARG A 6 7.85 4.61 -15.53
CA ARG A 6 8.62 4.47 -14.28
C ARG A 6 7.68 4.49 -13.09
N PHE A 7 6.82 5.51 -13.00
CA PHE A 7 5.83 5.63 -11.93
C PHE A 7 4.95 4.38 -11.81
N LEU A 8 4.42 3.91 -12.93
CA LEU A 8 3.58 2.72 -12.96
C LEU A 8 4.36 1.45 -12.58
N ALA A 9 5.63 1.32 -12.96
CA ALA A 9 6.44 0.19 -12.53
C ALA A 9 6.69 0.20 -11.01
N HIS A 10 6.85 1.38 -10.40
CA HIS A 10 6.91 1.54 -8.95
C HIS A 10 5.60 1.16 -8.28
N ALA A 11 4.47 1.69 -8.76
CA ALA A 11 3.15 1.39 -8.23
C ALA A 11 2.86 -0.13 -8.30
N VAL A 12 3.06 -0.77 -9.45
CA VAL A 12 2.86 -2.23 -9.58
C VAL A 12 3.73 -3.02 -8.58
N ARG A 13 4.96 -2.60 -8.33
CA ARG A 13 5.83 -3.28 -7.36
C ARG A 13 5.34 -3.08 -5.93
N LEU A 14 4.97 -1.84 -5.58
CA LEU A 14 4.43 -1.47 -4.27
C LEU A 14 3.20 -2.33 -3.98
N GLU A 15 2.17 -2.20 -4.81
CA GLU A 15 0.88 -2.87 -4.62
C GLU A 15 0.96 -4.39 -4.55
N ALA A 16 1.89 -5.00 -5.32
CA ALA A 16 2.11 -6.44 -5.24
C ALA A 16 2.78 -6.88 -3.94
N GLU A 17 3.69 -6.06 -3.41
CA GLU A 17 4.30 -6.33 -2.11
C GLU A 17 3.30 -6.11 -0.97
N SER A 18 2.51 -5.04 -1.01
CA SER A 18 1.46 -4.73 -0.03
C SER A 18 0.43 -5.87 0.03
N ALA A 19 -0.11 -6.30 -1.13
CA ALA A 19 -1.09 -7.38 -1.21
C ALA A 19 -0.59 -8.67 -0.54
N ARG A 20 0.64 -9.09 -0.86
CA ARG A 20 1.23 -10.30 -0.27
C ARG A 20 1.40 -10.17 1.25
N ARG A 21 1.88 -9.02 1.72
CA ARG A 21 2.13 -8.78 3.16
C ARG A 21 0.82 -8.77 3.95
N PHE A 22 -0.23 -8.15 3.40
CA PHE A 22 -1.54 -8.12 4.04
C PHE A 22 -2.20 -9.50 4.10
N ASP A 23 -2.06 -10.33 3.06
CA ASP A 23 -2.52 -11.73 3.11
C ASP A 23 -1.79 -12.51 4.23
N GLU A 24 -0.46 -12.40 4.31
CA GLU A 24 0.35 -13.07 5.33
C GLU A 24 -0.07 -12.67 6.75
N LEU A 25 -0.37 -11.39 6.97
CA LEU A 25 -0.81 -10.87 8.26
C LEU A 25 -2.24 -11.30 8.60
N SER A 26 -3.15 -11.29 7.62
CA SER A 26 -4.50 -11.82 7.78
C SER A 26 -4.47 -13.28 8.21
N ASP A 27 -3.75 -14.14 7.48
CA ASP A 27 -3.65 -15.57 7.78
C ASP A 27 -3.05 -15.81 9.17
N HIS A 28 -2.02 -15.04 9.52
CA HIS A 28 -1.40 -15.12 10.84
C HIS A 28 -2.39 -14.73 11.94
N LEU A 29 -3.07 -13.60 11.85
CA LEU A 29 -4.04 -13.14 12.85
C LEU A 29 -5.19 -14.13 13.04
N ARG A 30 -5.68 -14.76 11.96
CA ARG A 30 -6.69 -15.84 12.08
C ARG A 30 -6.16 -17.03 12.87
N SER A 31 -4.89 -17.40 12.69
CA SER A 31 -4.30 -18.54 13.41
C SER A 31 -4.26 -18.34 14.93
N TYR A 32 -4.32 -17.09 15.40
CA TYR A 32 -4.42 -16.71 16.82
C TYR A 32 -5.86 -16.38 17.27
N GLY A 33 -6.86 -16.59 16.42
CA GLY A 33 -8.27 -16.33 16.71
C GLY A 33 -8.68 -14.86 16.65
N ASN A 34 -7.86 -14.02 16.01
CA ASN A 34 -8.12 -12.59 15.86
C ASN A 34 -8.81 -12.27 14.53
N ASP A 35 -9.99 -12.84 14.34
CA ASP A 35 -10.72 -12.80 13.06
C ASP A 35 -11.13 -11.39 12.64
N GLU A 36 -11.49 -10.53 13.59
CA GLU A 36 -11.92 -9.14 13.31
C GLU A 36 -10.81 -8.35 12.61
N VAL A 37 -9.57 -8.50 13.07
CA VAL A 37 -8.41 -7.76 12.55
C VAL A 37 -7.89 -8.45 11.28
N ALA A 38 -7.96 -9.77 11.24
CA ALA A 38 -7.65 -10.51 10.01
C ALA A 38 -8.57 -10.09 8.86
N ASP A 39 -9.87 -9.90 9.09
CA ASP A 39 -10.82 -9.42 8.09
C ASP A 39 -10.45 -8.02 7.58
N VAL A 40 -9.87 -7.17 8.42
CA VAL A 40 -9.36 -5.85 8.02
C VAL A 40 -8.17 -6.00 7.07
N PHE A 41 -7.16 -6.80 7.42
CA PHE A 41 -6.01 -7.02 6.55
C PHE A 41 -6.35 -7.75 5.25
N ALA A 42 -7.31 -8.66 5.28
CA ALA A 42 -7.83 -9.28 4.05
C ALA A 42 -8.42 -8.24 3.09
N LYS A 43 -9.13 -7.23 3.60
CA LYS A 43 -9.63 -6.12 2.77
C LYS A 43 -8.51 -5.25 2.20
N PHE A 44 -7.48 -4.96 2.99
CA PHE A 44 -6.30 -4.24 2.48
C PHE A 44 -5.58 -5.01 1.38
N ALA A 45 -5.44 -6.33 1.53
CA ALA A 45 -4.89 -7.16 0.47
C ALA A 45 -5.73 -7.11 -0.81
N ASP A 46 -7.05 -7.05 -0.70
CA ASP A 46 -7.96 -6.89 -1.84
C ASP A 46 -7.83 -5.51 -2.50
N PHE A 47 -7.68 -4.43 -1.72
CA PHE A 47 -7.43 -3.09 -2.25
C PHE A 47 -6.10 -3.02 -3.01
N SER A 48 -5.01 -3.50 -2.42
CA SER A 48 -3.71 -3.54 -3.12
C SER A 48 -3.77 -4.39 -4.39
N ARG A 49 -4.54 -5.49 -4.41
CA ARG A 49 -4.77 -6.26 -5.65
C ARG A 49 -5.53 -5.46 -6.71
N LEU A 50 -6.49 -4.63 -6.32
CA LEU A 50 -7.23 -3.76 -7.23
C LEU A 50 -6.31 -2.70 -7.83
N HIS A 51 -5.52 -2.02 -7.01
CA HIS A 51 -4.54 -1.02 -7.43
C HIS A 51 -3.45 -1.64 -8.32
N LEU A 52 -2.93 -2.81 -7.95
CA LEU A 52 -2.00 -3.58 -8.77
C LEU A 52 -2.56 -3.81 -10.18
N LYS A 53 -3.79 -4.31 -10.26
CA LYS A 53 -4.46 -4.60 -11.53
C LYS A 53 -4.59 -3.34 -12.39
N ASP A 54 -4.99 -2.22 -11.79
CA ASP A 54 -5.18 -0.96 -12.49
C ASP A 54 -3.85 -0.35 -12.94
N ALA A 55 -2.82 -0.39 -12.09
CA ALA A 55 -1.47 0.03 -12.44
C ALA A 55 -0.89 -0.82 -13.57
N MET A 56 -1.03 -2.14 -13.53
CA MET A 56 -0.58 -3.05 -14.60
C MET A 56 -1.30 -2.76 -15.93
N ALA A 57 -2.63 -2.61 -15.89
CA ALA A 57 -3.45 -2.32 -17.07
C ALA A 57 -3.04 -1.00 -17.74
N ARG A 58 -2.84 0.05 -16.92
CA ARG A 58 -2.43 1.39 -17.40
C ARG A 58 -0.98 1.41 -17.90
N ALA A 59 -0.10 0.57 -17.35
CA ALA A 59 1.29 0.44 -17.78
C ALA A 59 1.46 -0.36 -19.07
N GLY A 60 0.44 -1.14 -19.43
CA GLY A 60 0.50 -2.15 -20.49
C GLY A 60 1.32 -3.38 -20.12
N PHE A 61 1.54 -3.63 -18.83
CA PHE A 61 2.19 -4.85 -18.34
C PHE A 61 1.14 -5.97 -18.29
N ARG A 62 1.49 -7.17 -18.79
CA ARG A 62 0.62 -8.34 -18.72
C ARG A 62 0.97 -9.23 -17.53
N HIS A 63 2.24 -9.25 -17.16
CA HIS A 63 2.79 -10.00 -16.04
C HIS A 63 3.72 -9.13 -15.19
N ILE A 64 3.83 -9.43 -13.90
CA ILE A 64 4.76 -8.71 -13.00
C ILE A 64 6.22 -8.89 -13.43
N THR A 65 6.54 -9.98 -14.14
CA THR A 65 7.85 -10.24 -14.75
C THR A 65 8.18 -9.31 -15.91
N ASP A 66 7.19 -8.57 -16.43
CA ASP A 66 7.38 -7.57 -17.48
C ASP A 66 7.90 -6.24 -16.93
N LEU A 67 7.97 -6.12 -15.59
CA LEU A 67 8.55 -4.95 -14.93
C LEU A 67 10.05 -4.85 -15.24
N PRO A 68 10.57 -3.63 -15.45
CA PRO A 68 12.02 -3.39 -15.53
C PRO A 68 12.72 -3.96 -14.30
N ALA A 69 13.88 -4.60 -14.46
CA ALA A 69 14.66 -5.10 -13.32
C ALA A 69 15.37 -3.95 -12.56
N ASP A 70 15.45 -2.76 -13.18
CA ASP A 70 16.20 -1.59 -12.77
C ASP A 70 15.37 -0.30 -12.88
N GLY A 71 15.79 0.76 -12.19
CA GLY A 71 15.10 2.06 -12.17
C GLY A 71 14.23 2.34 -10.95
N TYR A 72 14.44 1.56 -9.88
CA TYR A 72 13.78 1.74 -8.58
C TYR A 72 14.65 2.57 -7.62
N ASP A 73 14.95 3.81 -7.96
CA ASP A 73 15.65 4.72 -7.04
C ASP A 73 14.67 5.22 -5.98
N TRP A 74 14.46 4.42 -4.94
CA TRP A 74 13.79 4.88 -3.73
C TRP A 74 14.73 5.85 -3.00
N PRO A 75 14.24 6.95 -2.38
CA PRO A 75 15.09 7.94 -1.71
C PRO A 75 16.08 7.34 -0.70
N ASP A 76 15.71 6.22 -0.08
CA ASP A 76 16.50 5.51 0.94
C ASP A 76 17.01 4.13 0.48
N GLY A 77 16.88 3.80 -0.81
CA GLY A 77 17.33 2.52 -1.38
C GLY A 77 16.42 1.31 -1.10
N GLU A 78 15.37 1.48 -0.28
CA GLU A 78 14.33 0.50 -0.01
C GLU A 78 12.94 1.07 -0.30
N SER A 79 11.99 0.20 -0.68
CA SER A 79 10.58 0.59 -0.77
C SER A 79 10.12 1.12 0.59
N PRO A 80 9.35 2.23 0.66
CA PRO A 80 8.81 2.76 1.91
C PRO A 80 8.08 1.71 2.76
N GLU A 81 7.50 0.70 2.11
CA GLU A 81 6.82 -0.42 2.77
C GLU A 81 7.74 -1.58 3.17
N ALA A 82 8.96 -1.68 2.68
CA ALA A 82 9.89 -2.72 3.09
C ALA A 82 10.46 -2.45 4.50
N THR A 83 10.73 -1.18 4.80
CA THR A 83 11.41 -0.77 6.04
C THR A 83 10.46 -0.65 7.23
N ALA A 84 9.20 -0.27 7.02
CA ALA A 84 8.23 -0.09 8.12
C ALA A 84 7.86 -1.40 8.85
N TRP A 85 8.10 -2.56 8.23
CA TRP A 85 7.54 -3.84 8.69
C TRP A 85 8.58 -4.86 9.17
N TRP A 86 9.87 -4.48 9.29
CA TRP A 86 10.95 -5.35 9.83
C TRP A 86 10.73 -5.79 11.30
N GLY A 87 9.70 -5.26 11.97
CA GLY A 87 9.34 -5.59 13.35
C GLY A 87 8.02 -6.36 13.52
N VAL A 88 7.35 -6.77 12.43
CA VAL A 88 6.12 -7.57 12.56
C VAL A 88 6.49 -9.02 12.82
N ASP A 89 6.63 -9.35 14.09
CA ASP A 89 6.65 -10.73 14.54
C ASP A 89 5.24 -11.22 14.92
N GLY A 90 5.10 -12.53 15.04
CA GLY A 90 3.81 -13.17 15.28
C GLY A 90 3.18 -12.92 16.65
N LEU A 91 3.75 -12.04 17.48
CA LEU A 91 3.24 -11.61 18.77
C LEU A 91 2.63 -10.20 18.72
N MET A 92 2.57 -9.58 17.54
CA MET A 92 2.10 -8.21 17.38
C MET A 92 0.67 -8.04 17.89
N ASP A 93 0.51 -7.12 18.84
CA ASP A 93 -0.78 -6.72 19.37
C ASP A 93 -1.68 -6.15 18.27
N THR A 94 -2.99 -6.34 18.40
CA THR A 94 -3.99 -5.83 17.46
C THR A 94 -3.82 -4.33 17.23
N ASP A 95 -3.60 -3.59 18.31
CA ASP A 95 -3.49 -2.14 18.24
C ASP A 95 -2.21 -1.73 17.49
N ALA A 96 -1.11 -2.49 17.69
CA ALA A 96 0.12 -2.30 16.94
C ALA A 96 -0.06 -2.62 15.44
N ALA A 97 -0.87 -3.64 15.10
CA ALA A 97 -1.19 -3.96 13.72
C ALA A 97 -1.95 -2.83 13.03
N LEU A 98 -2.99 -2.29 13.69
CA LEU A 98 -3.78 -1.18 13.17
C LEU A 98 -2.97 0.11 13.05
N ASP A 99 -2.10 0.40 14.04
CA ASP A 99 -1.22 1.57 13.98
C ASP A 99 -0.22 1.47 12.82
N LEU A 100 0.30 0.27 12.57
CA LEU A 100 1.24 0.05 11.47
C LEU A 100 0.55 0.11 10.10
N ALA A 101 -0.66 -0.44 9.97
CA ALA A 101 -1.51 -0.25 8.80
C ALA A 101 -1.77 1.24 8.55
N LEU A 102 -2.18 1.99 9.58
CA LEU A 102 -2.45 3.42 9.49
C LEU A 102 -1.21 4.21 9.06
N GLN A 103 -0.04 3.83 9.57
CA GLN A 103 1.22 4.43 9.16
C GLN A 103 1.52 4.15 7.68
N SER A 104 1.25 2.95 7.19
CA SER A 104 1.44 2.58 5.78
C SER A 104 0.53 3.40 4.86
N GLU A 105 -0.76 3.47 5.17
CA GLU A 105 -1.74 4.24 4.40
C GLU A 105 -1.38 5.74 4.33
N ARG A 106 -0.91 6.31 5.45
CA ARG A 106 -0.42 7.70 5.47
C ARG A 106 0.80 7.92 4.57
N GLN A 107 1.73 6.95 4.53
CA GLN A 107 2.89 7.02 3.64
C GLN A 107 2.50 6.89 2.17
N GLY A 108 1.56 6.00 1.84
CA GLY A 108 1.00 5.88 0.49
C GLY A 108 0.32 7.18 0.04
N LEU A 109 -0.53 7.74 0.90
CA LEU A 109 -1.18 9.03 0.67
C LEU A 109 -0.18 10.16 0.38
N ASP A 110 0.85 10.29 1.22
CA ASP A 110 1.88 11.32 1.06
C ASP A 110 2.69 11.09 -0.23
N TYR A 111 3.01 9.84 -0.56
CA TYR A 111 3.67 9.49 -1.81
C TYR A 111 2.85 9.93 -3.02
N TYR A 112 1.57 9.56 -3.09
CA TYR A 112 0.71 9.91 -4.22
C TYR A 112 0.48 11.42 -4.34
N ARG A 113 0.31 12.13 -3.21
CA ARG A 113 0.25 13.61 -3.21
C ARG A 113 1.53 14.25 -3.73
N ASN A 114 2.69 13.73 -3.33
CA ASN A 114 3.98 14.23 -3.79
C ASN A 114 4.15 14.00 -5.30
N VAL A 115 3.77 12.84 -5.82
CA VAL A 115 3.83 12.54 -7.25
C VAL A 115 2.87 13.45 -8.04
N ALA A 116 1.64 13.63 -7.56
CA ALA A 116 0.67 14.51 -8.19
C ALA A 116 1.18 15.97 -8.28
N THR A 117 1.92 16.41 -7.26
CA THR A 117 2.49 17.77 -7.20
C THR A 117 3.76 17.93 -8.05
N ALA A 118 4.61 16.90 -8.09
CA ALA A 118 5.92 16.96 -8.75
C ALA A 118 5.90 16.63 -10.25
N SER A 119 4.84 15.98 -10.74
CA SER A 119 4.75 15.55 -12.14
C SER A 119 4.29 16.66 -13.08
N ASN A 120 4.85 16.67 -14.29
CA ASN A 120 4.41 17.52 -15.41
C ASN A 120 3.58 16.75 -16.45
N ASP A 121 3.37 15.43 -16.29
CA ASP A 121 2.49 14.64 -17.17
C ASP A 121 1.06 14.65 -16.59
N PRO A 122 0.08 15.25 -17.28
CA PRO A 122 -1.30 15.34 -16.79
C PRO A 122 -1.93 13.98 -16.45
N ARG A 123 -1.49 12.89 -17.09
CA ARG A 123 -2.01 11.54 -16.81
C ARG A 123 -1.48 10.99 -15.49
N VAL A 124 -0.20 11.27 -15.18
CA VAL A 124 0.38 10.94 -13.87
C VAL A 124 -0.33 11.75 -12.79
N VAL A 125 -0.52 13.06 -13.01
CA VAL A 125 -1.19 13.95 -12.04
C VAL A 125 -2.59 13.46 -11.72
N ALA A 126 -3.40 13.17 -12.75
CA ALA A 126 -4.77 12.68 -12.56
C ALA A 126 -4.80 11.37 -11.76
N MET A 127 -3.97 10.39 -12.13
CA MET A 127 -3.95 9.09 -11.48
C MET A 127 -3.43 9.14 -10.04
N SER A 128 -2.36 9.90 -9.80
CA SER A 128 -1.84 10.07 -8.44
C SER A 128 -2.82 10.87 -7.55
N THR A 129 -3.68 11.70 -8.14
CA THR A 129 -4.76 12.36 -7.40
C THR A 129 -5.87 11.37 -7.05
N GLU A 130 -6.31 10.54 -7.99
CA GLU A 130 -7.29 9.44 -7.75
C GLU A 130 -6.81 8.55 -6.60
N PHE A 131 -5.56 8.07 -6.65
CA PHE A 131 -5.00 7.22 -5.60
C PHE A 131 -4.88 7.95 -4.26
N ALA A 132 -4.46 9.21 -4.26
CA ALA A 132 -4.41 9.99 -3.01
C ALA A 132 -5.81 10.23 -2.39
N GLU A 133 -6.87 10.27 -3.19
CA GLU A 133 -8.24 10.36 -2.66
C GLU A 133 -8.65 9.03 -2.01
N GLU A 134 -8.35 7.89 -2.65
CA GLU A 134 -8.63 6.56 -2.11
C GLU A 134 -7.86 6.28 -0.81
N GLU A 135 -6.55 6.57 -0.75
CA GLU A 135 -5.77 6.38 0.49
C GLU A 135 -6.25 7.28 1.63
N ALA A 136 -6.78 8.47 1.32
CA ALA A 136 -7.36 9.32 2.35
C ALA A 136 -8.61 8.69 2.98
N GLU A 137 -9.41 7.94 2.21
CA GLU A 137 -10.53 7.17 2.73
C GLU A 137 -10.06 6.00 3.62
N HIS A 138 -9.00 5.28 3.21
CA HIS A 138 -8.40 4.21 4.01
C HIS A 138 -7.85 4.73 5.34
N VAL A 139 -7.10 5.83 5.33
CA VAL A 139 -6.61 6.50 6.53
C VAL A 139 -7.76 6.84 7.48
N ALA A 140 -8.84 7.44 6.97
CA ALA A 140 -9.99 7.82 7.80
C ALA A 140 -10.68 6.59 8.44
N GLN A 141 -10.80 5.48 7.71
CA GLN A 141 -11.36 4.24 8.23
C GLN A 141 -10.49 3.64 9.34
N LEU A 142 -9.17 3.58 9.15
CA LEU A 142 -8.24 3.07 10.16
C LEU A 142 -8.19 3.97 11.39
N GLU A 143 -8.20 5.29 11.23
CA GLU A 143 -8.27 6.23 12.36
C GLU A 143 -9.52 6.01 13.21
N ALA A 144 -10.67 5.76 12.58
CA ALA A 144 -11.91 5.45 13.29
C ALA A 144 -11.80 4.13 14.07
N MET A 145 -11.21 3.08 13.48
CA MET A 145 -11.00 1.79 14.15
C MET A 145 -10.06 1.92 15.35
N VAL A 146 -8.91 2.56 15.15
CA VAL A 146 -7.92 2.82 16.21
C VAL A 146 -8.55 3.65 17.33
N GLY A 147 -9.31 4.69 16.99
CA GLY A 147 -10.01 5.53 17.97
C GLY A 147 -11.06 4.79 18.79
N ALA A 148 -11.86 3.93 18.14
CA ALA A 148 -12.88 3.13 18.82
C ALA A 148 -12.26 2.19 19.86
N ARG A 149 -11.12 1.57 19.54
CA ARG A 149 -10.43 0.62 20.43
C ARG A 149 -9.75 1.27 21.63
N ARG A 150 -9.24 2.50 21.47
CA ARG A 150 -8.61 3.28 22.55
C ARG A 150 -9.59 3.90 23.55
N THR A 151 -10.89 3.84 23.26
CA THR A 151 -11.95 4.40 24.13
C THR A 151 -12.58 3.34 25.06
N ILE A 152 -12.19 2.08 24.92
CA ILE A 152 -12.63 0.92 25.71
C ILE A 152 -11.61 0.63 26.80
#